data_AF-A0A2E9WJD3-F1
#
_entry.id   AF-A0A2E9WJD3-F1
#
_cell.length_a   1.000
_cell.length_b   1.000
_cell.length_c   1.000
_cell.angle_alpha   90.00
_cell.angle_beta   90.00
_cell.angle_gamma   90.00
#
_symmetry.space_group_name_H-M   'P 1'
#
loop_
_entity.id
_entity.type
_entity.pdbx_description
1 polymer ?
#
loop_
_entity_poly.entity_id
_entity_poly.type
_entity_poly.pdbx_seq_one_letter_code
_entity_poly.pdbx_strand_id
1 'polypeptide(L)'
;MAKQNAIISETFETDSAGSYEFDSVDGLTYNTDTECLDKKDVVDIDIPDYYIGNKYKYEARKVVEDFELSYNIGTAVTYLLRAARKHSTPNECITKAMAHLKFELEKLKKDE
;
A
#
# COMPACT_ATOMS: atom_id res chain seq x y z
N MET A 1 -31.50 41.84 -3.83
CA MET A 1 -31.20 41.18 -5.11
C MET A 1 -30.37 39.95 -4.82
N ALA A 2 -31.00 38.77 -4.87
CA ALA A 2 -30.37 37.49 -4.58
C ALA A 2 -29.48 37.08 -5.78
N LYS A 3 -28.21 36.75 -5.52
CA LYS A 3 -27.35 36.10 -6.51
C LYS A 3 -27.54 34.58 -6.37
N GLN A 4 -28.23 34.00 -7.34
CA GLN A 4 -28.26 32.56 -7.59
C GLN A 4 -26.89 32.15 -8.13
N ASN A 5 -26.15 31.31 -7.40
CA ASN A 5 -24.99 30.61 -7.96
C ASN A 5 -25.46 29.23 -8.42
N ALA A 6 -25.37 29.01 -9.73
CA ALA A 6 -25.69 27.74 -10.36
C ALA A 6 -24.64 26.68 -9.99
N ILE A 7 -25.09 25.54 -9.47
CA ILE A 7 -24.28 24.34 -9.31
C ILE A 7 -24.27 23.65 -10.67
N ILE A 8 -23.10 23.55 -11.29
CA ILE A 8 -22.90 22.76 -12.51
C ILE A 8 -22.66 21.32 -12.04
N SER A 9 -23.65 20.46 -12.19
CA SER A 9 -23.55 19.02 -11.93
C SER A 9 -23.06 18.32 -13.20
N GLU A 10 -21.78 17.93 -13.25
CA GLU A 10 -21.32 16.93 -14.21
C GLU A 10 -21.49 15.54 -13.59
N THR A 11 -22.45 14.80 -14.10
CA THR A 11 -22.64 13.37 -13.81
C THR A 11 -21.73 12.58 -14.74
N PHE A 12 -20.70 11.93 -14.20
CA PHE A 12 -19.99 10.89 -14.93
C PHE A 12 -20.54 9.53 -14.49
N GLU A 13 -21.26 8.87 -15.38
CA GLU A 13 -21.69 7.49 -15.20
C GLU A 13 -20.45 6.58 -15.26
N THR A 14 -20.19 5.85 -14.19
CA THR A 14 -19.22 4.75 -14.20
C THR A 14 -19.95 3.45 -13.97
N ASP A 15 -19.96 2.62 -15.00
CA ASP A 15 -20.61 1.32 -15.01
C ASP A 15 -20.02 0.38 -13.95
N SER A 16 -20.94 -0.23 -13.21
CA SER A 16 -20.82 -1.39 -12.31
C SER A 16 -19.48 -2.15 -12.29
N ALA A 17 -18.72 -1.95 -11.22
CA ALA A 17 -17.92 -3.01 -10.58
C ALA A 17 -17.53 -2.56 -9.16
N GLY A 18 -18.14 -3.19 -8.15
CA GLY A 18 -17.82 -3.15 -6.72
C GLY A 18 -17.04 -1.95 -6.18
N SER A 19 -17.73 -1.07 -5.45
CA SER A 19 -17.09 -0.10 -4.57
C SER A 19 -16.24 -0.83 -3.53
N TYR A 20 -14.93 -0.84 -3.73
CA TYR A 20 -13.98 -1.15 -2.67
C TYR A 20 -13.93 0.07 -1.75
N GLU A 21 -14.52 -0.04 -0.57
CA GLU A 21 -14.23 0.90 0.51
C GLU A 21 -12.73 0.78 0.81
N PHE A 22 -11.97 1.82 0.42
CA PHE A 22 -10.66 2.05 0.98
C PHE A 22 -10.90 2.52 2.41
N ASP A 23 -10.98 1.56 3.34
CA ASP A 23 -10.86 1.87 4.76
C ASP A 23 -9.53 2.61 4.91
N SER A 24 -9.62 3.92 5.11
CA SER A 24 -8.50 4.77 5.44
C SER A 24 -7.93 4.24 6.75
N VAL A 25 -6.90 3.40 6.65
CA VAL A 25 -6.13 3.00 7.83
C VAL A 25 -5.30 4.21 8.24
N ASP A 26 -5.88 4.94 9.19
CA ASP A 26 -5.23 5.87 10.11
C ASP A 26 -4.27 6.89 9.51
N GLY A 27 -4.83 8.02 9.05
CA GLY A 27 -4.38 9.37 9.43
C GLY A 27 -2.90 9.79 9.25
N LEU A 28 -2.09 9.09 8.48
CA LEU A 28 -0.67 9.41 8.33
C LEU A 28 -0.44 10.39 7.16
N THR A 29 0.03 11.58 7.52
CA THR A 29 0.58 12.57 6.60
C THR A 29 2.09 12.34 6.47
N TYR A 30 2.61 12.28 5.24
CA TYR A 30 4.06 12.26 5.01
C TYR A 30 4.48 13.68 4.62
N ASN A 31 5.25 14.34 5.49
CA ASN A 31 5.88 15.61 5.16
C ASN A 31 7.09 15.34 4.27
N THR A 32 7.07 15.87 3.05
CA THR A 32 8.17 15.78 2.06
C THR A 32 9.36 16.68 2.40
N ASP A 33 9.26 17.45 3.50
CA ASP A 33 10.21 18.49 3.83
C ASP A 33 10.99 18.06 5.07
N THR A 34 12.31 17.96 4.90
CA THR A 34 13.27 17.36 5.84
C THR A 34 13.47 18.24 7.09
N GLU A 35 12.46 18.34 7.95
CA GLU A 35 12.62 18.89 9.30
C GLU A 35 12.89 17.75 10.30
N CYS A 36 13.93 17.92 11.12
CA CYS A 36 14.30 16.97 12.17
C CYS A 36 13.23 16.96 13.26
N LEU A 37 12.25 16.03 13.20
CA LEU A 37 11.22 15.89 14.23
C LEU A 37 11.85 15.50 15.58
N ASP A 38 11.36 16.11 16.67
CA ASP A 38 11.73 15.74 18.03
C ASP A 38 11.32 14.27 18.30
N LYS A 39 12.19 13.48 18.94
CA LYS A 39 12.00 12.03 19.16
C LYS A 39 10.68 11.66 19.85
N LYS A 40 10.03 12.61 20.53
CA LYS A 40 8.76 12.43 21.24
C LYS A 40 7.55 12.40 20.32
N ASP A 41 7.69 12.97 19.12
CA ASP A 41 6.62 13.06 18.11
C ASP A 41 6.77 11.97 17.04
N VAL A 42 7.81 11.14 17.14
CA VAL A 42 7.96 9.94 16.31
C VAL A 42 6.99 8.90 16.83
N VAL A 43 5.93 8.64 16.06
CA VAL A 43 5.04 7.52 16.30
C VAL A 43 5.84 6.24 16.12
N ASP A 44 6.17 5.55 17.21
CA ASP A 44 6.70 4.20 17.16
C ASP A 44 5.60 3.28 16.63
N ILE A 45 5.70 2.96 15.34
CA ILE A 45 4.82 1.99 14.70
C ILE A 45 5.32 0.62 15.16
N ASP A 46 4.55 -0.05 16.01
CA ASP A 46 4.84 -1.43 16.41
C ASP A 46 4.72 -2.36 15.20
N ILE A 47 5.86 -2.67 14.56
CA ILE A 47 5.93 -3.54 13.40
C ILE A 47 5.96 -5.00 13.87
N PRO A 48 5.03 -5.86 13.41
CA PRO A 48 5.07 -7.27 13.79
C PRO A 48 6.34 -7.98 13.33
N ASP A 49 6.88 -8.88 14.16
CA ASP A 49 8.14 -9.60 13.89
C ASP A 49 8.17 -10.33 12.54
N TYR A 50 7.00 -10.80 12.07
CA TYR A 50 6.87 -11.47 10.77
C TYR A 50 7.04 -10.52 9.56
N TYR A 51 7.33 -9.23 9.77
CA TYR A 51 7.81 -8.27 8.77
C TYR A 51 9.30 -7.89 8.90
N ILE A 52 10.01 -8.34 9.93
CA ILE A 52 11.42 -7.99 10.19
C ILE A 52 12.32 -9.20 9.93
N GLY A 53 13.30 -9.11 9.04
CA GLY A 53 14.18 -10.24 8.69
C GLY A 53 14.99 -10.81 9.88
N ASN A 54 15.29 -12.10 9.89
CA ASN A 54 15.90 -12.74 11.07
C ASN A 54 17.38 -12.35 11.29
N LYS A 55 18.18 -12.34 10.22
CA LYS A 55 19.64 -12.16 10.27
C LYS A 55 20.08 -10.70 10.30
N TYR A 56 19.59 -9.90 9.35
CA TYR A 56 19.99 -8.50 9.16
C TYR A 56 18.95 -7.50 9.66
N LYS A 57 17.81 -7.96 10.19
CA LYS A 57 16.75 -7.12 10.77
C LYS A 57 16.14 -6.08 9.81
N TYR A 58 16.23 -6.30 8.50
CA TYR A 58 15.54 -5.46 7.53
C TYR A 58 14.02 -5.60 7.66
N GLU A 59 13.32 -4.48 7.77
CA GLU A 59 11.87 -4.42 7.70
C GLU A 59 11.42 -4.51 6.24
N ALA A 60 10.33 -5.23 5.97
CA ALA A 60 9.77 -5.35 4.63
C ALA A 60 9.46 -3.99 4.00
N ARG A 61 8.95 -3.01 4.77
CA ARG A 61 8.68 -1.64 4.30
C ARG A 61 9.95 -0.96 3.78
N LYS A 62 11.06 -1.09 4.51
CA LYS A 62 12.36 -0.51 4.12
C LYS A 62 12.89 -1.11 2.82
N VAL A 63 12.68 -2.41 2.60
CA VAL A 63 13.04 -3.06 1.32
C VAL A 63 12.18 -2.54 0.16
N VAL A 64 10.88 -2.34 0.38
CA VAL A 64 9.98 -1.78 -0.65
C VAL A 64 10.38 -0.35 -1.02
N GLU A 65 10.71 0.46 -0.01
CA GLU A 65 11.16 1.85 -0.16
C GLU A 65 12.52 1.94 -0.86
N ASP A 66 13.51 1.16 -0.42
CA ASP A 66 14.88 1.18 -0.96
C ASP A 66 14.97 0.76 -2.43
N PHE A 67 14.04 -0.08 -2.89
CA PHE A 67 13.96 -0.52 -4.28
C PHE A 67 12.90 0.22 -5.10
N GLU A 68 12.26 1.25 -4.53
CA GLU A 68 11.23 2.07 -5.19
C GLU A 68 10.14 1.23 -5.89
N LEU A 69 9.69 0.16 -5.22
CA LEU A 69 8.78 -0.80 -5.84
C LEU A 69 7.38 -0.22 -6.01
N SER A 70 6.72 -0.54 -7.13
CA SER A 70 5.32 -0.19 -7.35
C SER A 70 4.41 -0.86 -6.32
N TYR A 71 3.21 -0.32 -6.11
CA TYR A 71 2.26 -0.83 -5.11
C TYR A 71 2.05 -2.35 -5.18
N ASN A 72 1.82 -2.90 -6.38
CA ASN A 72 1.60 -4.33 -6.56
C ASN A 72 2.87 -5.14 -6.30
N ILE A 73 4.02 -4.68 -6.80
CA ILE A 73 5.29 -5.38 -6.62
C ILE A 73 5.72 -5.35 -5.15
N GLY A 74 5.66 -4.19 -4.50
CA GLY A 74 5.99 -4.03 -3.09
C GLY A 74 5.08 -4.87 -2.19
N THR A 75 3.78 -4.94 -2.51
CA THR A 75 2.84 -5.80 -1.79
C THR A 75 3.14 -7.28 -2.00
N ALA A 76 3.45 -7.70 -3.23
CA ALA A 76 3.85 -9.07 -3.53
C ALA A 76 5.13 -9.47 -2.77
N VAL A 77 6.17 -8.62 -2.79
CA VAL A 77 7.41 -8.83 -2.03
C VAL A 77 7.12 -8.94 -0.53
N THR A 78 6.26 -8.07 0.00
CA THR A 78 5.85 -8.11 1.41
C THR A 78 5.17 -9.44 1.78
N TYR A 79 4.31 -9.97 0.91
CA TYR A 79 3.71 -11.30 1.09
C TYR A 79 4.77 -12.41 1.07
N LEU A 80 5.75 -12.34 0.17
CA LEU A 80 6.84 -13.33 0.05
C LEU A 80 7.74 -13.31 1.29
N LEU A 81 8.15 -12.13 1.78
CA LEU A 81 9.00 -11.98 2.96
C LEU A 81 8.37 -12.53 4.24
N ARG A 82 7.04 -12.46 4.37
CA ARG A 82 6.31 -12.94 5.56
C ARG A 82 5.77 -14.37 5.42
N ALA A 83 5.80 -14.97 4.22
CA ALA A 83 5.04 -16.18 3.89
C ALA A 83 5.31 -17.35 4.83
N ALA A 84 6.57 -17.56 5.20
CA ALA A 84 6.99 -18.65 6.07
C ALA A 84 6.82 -18.38 7.58
N ARG A 85 6.27 -17.22 7.96
CA ARG A 85 6.30 -16.74 9.35
C ARG A 85 4.94 -16.36 9.92
N LYS A 86 4.01 -15.89 9.07
CA LYS A 86 2.68 -15.47 9.52
C LYS A 86 1.71 -16.64 9.72
N HIS A 87 1.81 -17.67 8.87
CA HIS A 87 0.89 -18.81 8.86
C HIS A 87 1.67 -20.13 8.96
N SER A 88 0.97 -21.21 9.28
CA SER A 88 1.54 -22.57 9.30
C SER A 88 2.02 -23.02 7.94
N THR A 89 1.45 -22.48 6.85
CA THR A 89 1.85 -22.79 5.48
C THR A 89 2.02 -21.51 4.66
N PRO A 90 2.97 -21.49 3.70
CA PRO A 90 3.24 -20.31 2.88
C PRO A 90 2.21 -20.08 1.75
N ASN A 91 1.34 -21.07 1.49
CA ASN A 91 0.47 -21.12 0.31
C ASN A 91 -0.45 -19.90 0.19
N GLU A 92 -1.01 -19.42 1.31
CA GLU A 92 -1.90 -18.27 1.31
C GLU A 92 -1.18 -16.98 0.90
N CYS A 93 0.03 -16.77 1.42
CA CYS A 93 0.82 -15.58 1.09
C CYS A 93 1.33 -15.64 -0.35
N ILE A 94 1.76 -16.81 -0.82
CA ILE A 94 2.18 -17.00 -2.22
C ILE A 94 1.01 -16.72 -3.18
N THR A 95 -0.18 -17.24 -2.89
CA THR A 95 -1.38 -17.00 -3.71
C THR A 95 -1.71 -15.51 -3.80
N LYS A 96 -1.62 -14.77 -2.68
CA LYS A 96 -1.83 -13.31 -2.66
C LYS A 96 -0.76 -12.57 -3.45
N ALA A 97 0.52 -12.95 -3.31
CA ALA A 97 1.60 -12.38 -4.10
C ALA A 97 1.36 -12.58 -5.60
N MET A 98 0.95 -13.78 -6.02
CA MET A 98 0.60 -14.07 -7.41
C MET A 98 -0.52 -13.18 -7.95
N ALA A 99 -1.55 -12.88 -7.14
CA ALA A 99 -2.64 -11.99 -7.56
C ALA A 99 -2.12 -10.57 -7.87
N HIS A 100 -1.29 -10.00 -6.99
CA HIS A 100 -0.68 -8.69 -7.23
C HIS A 100 0.23 -8.67 -8.46
N LEU A 101 1.02 -9.72 -8.66
CA LEU A 101 1.86 -9.84 -9.87
C LEU A 101 1.02 -9.90 -11.15
N LYS A 102 -0.14 -10.57 -11.14
CA LYS A 102 -1.06 -10.58 -12.28
C LYS A 102 -1.61 -9.18 -12.57
N PHE A 103 -2.03 -8.44 -11.55
CA PHE A 103 -2.51 -7.06 -11.73
C PHE A 103 -1.41 -6.15 -12.30
N GLU A 104 -0.16 -6.31 -11.84
CA GLU A 104 0.95 -5.53 -12.40
C GLU A 104 1.18 -5.87 -13.88
N LEU A 105 1.15 -7.14 -14.25
CA LEU A 105 1.30 -7.56 -15.64
C LEU A 105 0.14 -7.05 -16.52
N GLU A 106 -1.08 -7.04 -16.01
CA GLU A 106 -2.24 -6.48 -16.73
C GLU A 106 -2.09 -4.97 -16.95
N LYS A 107 -1.59 -4.24 -15.95
CA LYS A 107 -1.29 -2.81 -16.07
C LYS A 107 -0.24 -2.57 -17.16
N LEU A 108 0.90 -3.29 -17.10
CA LEU A 108 1.98 -3.14 -18.08
C LEU A 108 1.50 -3.42 -19.52
N LYS A 109 0.65 -4.43 -19.73
CA LYS A 109 0.08 -4.75 -21.05
C LYS A 109 -0.93 -3.73 -21.56
N LYS A 110 -1.56 -2.96 -20.68
CA LYS A 110 -2.50 -1.90 -21.06
C LYS A 110 -1.79 -0.62 -21.47
N ASP A 111 -0.60 -0.40 -20.90
CA ASP A 111 0.25 0.76 -21.16
C ASP A 111 1.15 0.57 -22.40
N GLU A 112 1.17 -0.63 -23.00
CA GLU A 112 1.78 -0.97 -24.32
C GLU A 112 0.85 -0.61 -25.50
#